data_AF-A0A9D0Q399-F1
#
_entry.id   AF-A0A9D0Q399-F1
#
_cell.length_a   1.000
_cell.length_b   1.000
_cell.length_c   1.000
_cell.angle_alpha   90.00
_cell.angle_beta   90.00
_cell.angle_gamma   90.00
#
_symmetry.space_group_name_H-M   'P 1'
#
loop_
_entity.id
_entity.type
_entity.pdbx_description
1 polymer ?
#
loop_
_entity_poly.entity_id
_entity_poly.type
_entity_poly.pdbx_seq_one_letter_code
_entity_poly.pdbx_strand_id
1 'polypeptide(L)' 'MATSKYLRWLKEDELTTKVAQRFASFCGEDIEQRAKDEAFEADIYEAAVRLVLDKLENKDEENKSNKSSDLQKRT' A
#
# COMPACT_ATOMS: atom_id res chain seq x y z
N MET A 1 9.06 3.32 14.57
CA MET A 1 8.80 1.86 14.49
C MET A 1 9.95 1.22 13.73
N ALA A 2 10.36 0.00 14.08
CA ALA A 2 11.46 -0.67 13.40
C ALA A 2 10.91 -1.30 12.11
N THR A 3 11.36 -0.84 10.94
CA THR A 3 11.04 -1.47 9.67
C THR A 3 11.74 -2.83 9.60
N SER A 4 10.96 -3.90 9.38
CA SER A 4 11.47 -5.25 9.16
C SER A 4 12.63 -5.27 8.17
N LYS A 5 13.65 -6.12 8.43
CA LYS A 5 14.80 -6.31 7.53
C LYS A 5 14.40 -6.75 6.11
N TYR A 6 13.20 -7.31 5.95
CA TYR A 6 12.68 -7.82 4.69
C TYR A 6 12.00 -6.73 3.84
N LEU A 7 11.50 -5.65 4.43
CA LEU A 7 10.81 -4.56 3.73
C LEU A 7 11.52 -3.21 3.96
N ARG A 8 12.85 -3.17 3.83
CA ARG A 8 13.62 -1.92 4.02
C ARG A 8 13.23 -0.79 3.06
N TRP A 9 12.65 -1.14 1.92
CA TRP A 9 12.15 -0.18 0.93
C TRP A 9 10.79 0.41 1.33
N LEU A 10 10.08 -0.22 2.27
CA LEU A 10 8.74 0.19 2.68
C LEU A 10 8.84 1.33 3.68
N LYS A 11 8.60 2.54 3.19
CA LYS A 11 8.66 3.78 3.98
C LYS A 11 7.25 4.37 4.09
N GLU A 12 6.65 4.20 5.26
CA GLU A 12 5.29 4.64 5.52
C GLU A 12 5.10 6.15 5.32
N ASP A 13 6.11 6.94 5.66
CA ASP A 13 6.11 8.40 5.57
C ASP A 13 6.19 8.94 4.13
N GLU A 14 6.60 8.11 3.16
CA GLU A 14 6.61 8.45 1.74
C GLU A 14 5.26 8.17 1.05
N LEU A 15 4.30 7.53 1.73
CA LEU A 15 2.96 7.23 1.21
C LEU A 15 2.01 8.41 1.43
N THR A 16 1.21 8.72 0.41
CA THR A 16 0.30 9.87 0.39
C THR A 16 -1.01 9.60 1.10
N THR A 17 -1.51 8.35 1.04
CA THR A 17 -2.82 8.00 1.57
C THR A 17 -2.71 7.37 2.97
N LYS A 18 -3.63 7.74 3.87
CA LYS A 18 -3.75 7.13 5.21
C LYS A 18 -3.97 5.62 5.16
N VAL A 19 -4.62 5.13 4.10
CA VAL A 19 -4.91 3.70 3.92
C VAL A 19 -3.63 2.95 3.52
N ALA A 20 -2.86 3.48 2.58
CA ALA A 20 -1.56 2.89 2.23
C ALA A 20 -0.60 2.92 3.42
N GLN A 21 -0.55 4.01 4.18
CA GLN A 21 0.26 4.11 5.41
C GLN A 21 -0.08 2.99 6.41
N ARG A 22 -1.38 2.78 6.69
CA ARG A 22 -1.83 1.71 7.59
C ARG A 22 -1.52 0.32 7.05
N PHE A 23 -1.68 0.11 5.75
CA PHE A 23 -1.36 -1.16 5.11
C PHE A 23 0.15 -1.45 5.18
N ALA A 24 0.99 -0.45 4.91
CA ALA A 24 2.44 -0.55 5.03
C ALA A 24 2.88 -0.90 6.45
N SER A 25 2.31 -0.21 7.46
CA SER A 25 2.57 -0.50 8.87
C SER A 25 2.22 -1.95 9.23
N PHE A 26 1.04 -2.42 8.81
CA PHE A 26 0.64 -3.82 8.98
C PHE A 26 1.62 -4.80 8.33
N CYS A 27 2.05 -4.56 7.08
CA CYS A 27 2.99 -5.43 6.38
C CYS A 27 4.36 -5.47 7.04
N GLY A 28 4.82 -4.36 7.63
CA GLY A 28 6.05 -4.29 8.40
C GLY A 28 6.05 -5.24 9.61
N GLU A 29 4.92 -5.35 10.30
CA GLU A 29 4.74 -6.26 11.44
C GLU A 29 4.47 -7.72 11.00
N ASP A 30 3.61 -7.92 10.00
CA ASP A 30 3.21 -9.25 9.51
C ASP A 30 4.39 -10.03 8.92
N ILE A 31 5.27 -9.37 8.17
CA ILE A 31 6.39 -10.08 7.53
C ILE A 31 7.36 -10.69 8.55
N GLU A 32 7.51 -10.13 9.75
CA GLU A 32 8.35 -10.71 10.80
C GLU A 32 7.76 -12.01 11.37
N GLN A 33 6.43 -12.11 11.38
CA GLN A 33 5.72 -13.33 11.76
C GLN A 33 5.83 -14.37 10.63
N ARG A 34 5.57 -13.95 9.39
CA ARG A 34 5.56 -14.82 8.22
C ARG A 34 6.93 -15.38 7.88
N ALA A 35 7.99 -14.59 8.06
CA ALA A 35 9.35 -15.04 7.77
C ALA A 35 9.89 -16.12 8.73
N LYS A 36 9.10 -16.56 9.71
CA LYS A 36 9.41 -17.73 10.55
C LYS A 36 8.95 -19.04 9.91
N ASP A 37 8.09 -18.98 8.90
CA ASP A 37 7.64 -20.13 8.13
C ASP A 37 8.69 -20.47 7.05
N GLU A 38 9.12 -21.73 6.99
CA GLU A 38 10.13 -22.19 6.04
C GLU A 38 9.65 -22.16 4.58
N ALA A 39 8.33 -22.23 4.37
CA ALA A 39 7.73 -22.11 3.04
C ALA A 39 7.48 -20.66 2.62
N PHE A 40 7.83 -19.68 3.45
CA PHE A 40 7.57 -18.28 3.17
C PHE A 40 8.49 -17.72 2.10
N GLU A 41 7.89 -17.33 0.97
CA GLU A 41 8.59 -16.68 -0.14
C GLU A 41 8.54 -15.15 0.01
N ALA A 42 9.57 -14.59 0.67
CA ALA A 42 9.65 -13.15 0.96
C ALA A 42 9.56 -12.27 -0.30
N ASP A 43 10.14 -12.73 -1.42
CA ASP A 43 10.12 -11.99 -2.70
C ASP A 43 8.70 -11.90 -3.28
N ILE A 44 7.91 -12.97 -3.17
CA ILE A 44 6.50 -12.99 -3.61
C ILE A 44 5.68 -12.06 -2.71
N TYR A 45 5.91 -12.10 -1.40
CA TYR A 45 5.24 -11.22 -0.46
C TYR A 45 5.56 -9.76 -0.76
N GLU A 46 6.83 -9.41 -0.98
CA GLU A 46 7.23 -8.05 -1.38
C GLU A 46 6.51 -7.60 -2.66
N ALA A 47 6.49 -8.45 -3.69
CA ALA A 47 5.81 -8.13 -4.94
C ALA A 47 4.30 -7.87 -4.74
N ALA A 48 3.65 -8.66 -3.88
CA ALA A 48 2.25 -8.47 -3.53
C ALA A 48 2.02 -7.16 -2.77
N VAL A 49 2.88 -6.83 -1.78
CA VAL A 49 2.80 -5.57 -1.02
C VAL A 49 2.95 -4.36 -1.95
N ARG A 50 3.92 -4.38 -2.88
CA ARG A 50 4.10 -3.33 -3.89
C ARG A 50 2.85 -3.14 -4.73
N LEU A 51 2.27 -4.22 -5.23
CA LEU A 51 1.05 -4.17 -6.06
C LEU A 51 -0.13 -3.56 -5.31
N VAL A 52 -0.31 -3.91 -4.03
CA VAL A 52 -1.40 -3.37 -3.22
C VAL A 52 -1.17 -1.90 -2.92
N LEU A 53 0.05 -1.50 -2.55
CA LEU A 53 0.38 -0.10 -2.28
C LEU A 53 0.18 0.78 -3.51
N ASP A 54 0.64 0.33 -4.68
CA ASP A 54 0.41 1.03 -5.95
C ASP A 54 -1.09 1.28 -6.19
N LYS A 55 -1.92 0.25 -5.99
CA LYS A 55 -3.38 0.39 -6.11
C LYS A 55 -4.00 1.30 -5.05
N LEU A 56 -3.47 1.33 -3.84
CA LEU A 56 -3.99 2.17 -2.75
C LEU A 56 -3.63 3.64 -2.98
N GLU A 57 -2.43 3.93 -3.46
CA GLU A 57 -1.97 5.28 -3.78
C GLU A 57 -2.64 5.84 -5.05
N ASN A 58 -2.85 5.00 -6.07
CA ASN A 58 -3.47 5.44 -7.33
C ASN A 58 -5.00 5.53 -7.27
N LYS A 59 -5.66 4.92 -6.27
CA LYS A 59 -7.13 4.96 -6.12
C LYS A 59 -7.69 6.35 -5.84
N ASP A 60 -6.88 7.26 -5.30
CA ASP A 60 -7.29 8.65 -5.07
C ASP A 60 -7.29 9.50 -6.35
N GLU A 61 -6.57 9.09 -7.41
CA GLU A 61 -6.56 9.77 -8.71
C GLU A 61 -7.84 9.48 -9.52
N GLU A 62 -8.30 8.22 -9.53
CA GLU A 62 -9.57 7.86 -10.22
C GLU A 62 -10.80 8.51 -9.57
N ASN A 63 -10.79 8.74 -8.26
CA ASN A 63 -11.95 9.28 -7.54
C ASN A 63 -12.11 10.81 -7.68
N LYS A 64 -11.05 11.54 -8.05
CA LYS A 64 -11.13 12.97 -8.39
C LYS A 64 -11.69 13.20 -9.80
N SER A 65 -11.36 12.32 -10.75
CA SER A 65 -11.88 12.36 -12.13
C SER A 65 -13.41 12.27 -12.18
N ASN A 66 -14.01 11.43 -11.34
CA ASN A 66 -15.45 11.16 -11.39
C ASN A 66 -16.34 12.22 -10.70
N LYS A 67 -15.79 13.16 -9.94
CA LYS A 67 -16.58 14.25 -9.30
C LYS A 67 -16.75 15.49 -10.18
N SER A 68 -15.95 15.65 -11.24
CA SER A 68 -16.00 16.86 -12.08
C SER A 68 -17.05 16.77 -13.20
N SER A 69 -17.47 15.57 -13.60
CA SER A 69 -18.37 15.36 -14.75
C SER A 69 -19.87 15.52 -14.48
N ASP A 70 -20.31 15.54 -13.22
CA ASP A 70 -21.75 15.59 -12.88
C ASP A 70 -22.30 17.01 -12.65
N LEU A 71 -21.47 18.06 -12.68
CA LEU A 71 -21.91 19.43 -12.38
C LEU A 71 -22.17 20.32 -13.60
N GLN A 72 -22.14 19.77 -14.83
CA GLN A 72 -22.25 20.56 -16.07
C GLN A 72 -23.47 20.26 -16.97
N LYS A 73 -24.47 19.50 -16.51
CA LYS A 73 -25.68 19.20 -17.32
C LYS A 73 -27.00 19.79 -16.81
N ARG A 74 -26.95 20.85 -15.99
CA ARG A 74 -28.14 21.59 -15.55
C ARG A 74 -27.92 23.09 -15.74
N THR A 75 -28.02 23.55 -16.98
CA THR A 75 -28.31 24.95 -17.30
C THR A 75 -29.15 24.99 -18.56
#